data_AF-A0AAW7HTX3-F1
#
_entry.id   AF-A0AAW7HTX3-F1
#
_cell.length_a   1.000
_cell.length_b   1.000
_cell.length_c   1.000
_cell.angle_alpha   90.00
_cell.angle_beta   90.00
_cell.angle_gamma   90.00
#
_symmetry.space_group_name_H-M   'P 1'
#
loop_
_entity.id
_entity.type
_entity.pdbx_description
1 polymer ?
#
loop_
_entity_poly.entity_id
_entity_poly.type
_entity_poly.pdbx_seq_one_letter_code
_entity_poly.pdbx_strand_id
1 'polypeptide(L)'
;MAMTDLSGMGIGQSSRPGAQPEQQQVAPKFDATNVNDQLSSTLNSNSLLMRVARSNGQATAAQRGLDNSSIGAESAQRAMVDSALPIAQQNAQQSNQSVMQDKDLNWKGQQSQLDRDLQSGMQDKDLSWKGQQSQLDRTHQGSMQDKDLNWKGQQSQLDRNQELNVLDKQGAIDKDKLAQQVVANTHGMYMSSIDSAVNSYNDRYAALVADKAMSAADKTNLINSMKAELNSTLKMYQQLYSNVSTIRPDWSQFPTIQLPGVSLG
;
A
#
# COMPACT_ATOMS: atom_id res chain seq x y z
N MET A 1 17.52 53.47 42.75
CA MET A 1 17.02 52.63 43.87
C MET A 1 18.07 51.55 44.07
N ALA A 2 19.09 51.83 44.89
CA ALA A 2 19.11 51.61 46.35
C ALA A 2 19.04 50.11 46.66
N MET A 3 19.91 49.49 47.45
CA MET A 3 21.13 49.87 48.18
C MET A 3 21.75 48.53 48.60
N THR A 4 23.07 48.40 48.46
CA THR A 4 24.02 47.75 49.40
C THR A 4 23.47 46.88 50.54
N ASP A 5 24.00 45.67 50.68
CA ASP A 5 24.79 45.35 51.88
C ASP A 5 25.90 44.31 51.58
N LEU A 6 27.07 44.62 52.13
CA LEU A 6 28.36 43.98 52.04
C LEU A 6 28.76 43.66 53.47
N SER A 7 28.82 42.39 53.87
CA SER A 7 29.40 41.94 55.16
C SER A 7 29.61 40.42 55.07
N GLY A 8 30.80 39.84 55.19
CA GLY A 8 32.11 40.38 55.53
C GLY A 8 33.21 39.37 55.18
N MET A 9 34.42 39.90 55.01
CA MET A 9 35.67 39.20 54.81
C MET A 9 36.06 38.34 56.02
N GLY A 10 36.76 37.23 55.76
CA GLY A 10 37.40 36.43 56.81
C GLY A 10 38.39 35.42 56.24
N ILE A 11 39.60 35.89 55.97
CA ILE A 11 40.79 35.11 55.56
C ILE A 11 41.18 34.17 56.71
N GLY A 12 41.56 32.94 56.40
CA GLY A 12 42.13 32.01 57.40
C GLY A 12 42.54 30.67 56.83
N GLN A 13 43.67 30.63 56.13
CA GLN A 13 44.47 29.41 56.01
C GLN A 13 44.89 28.98 57.42
N SER A 14 44.50 27.77 57.82
CA SER A 14 45.24 26.99 58.80
C SER A 14 45.15 25.53 58.42
N SER A 15 46.17 25.09 57.69
CA SER A 15 46.52 23.70 57.46
C SER A 15 46.51 22.94 58.79
N ARG A 16 45.66 21.92 58.90
CA ARG A 16 45.72 20.96 60.01
C ARG A 16 46.10 19.59 59.45
N PRO A 17 47.11 18.91 60.01
CA PRO A 17 47.70 17.71 59.41
C PRO A 17 46.82 16.47 59.64
N GLY A 18 46.71 15.64 58.60
CA GLY A 18 46.62 14.17 58.68
C GLY A 18 45.50 13.55 59.52
N ALA A 19 44.36 13.28 58.88
CA ALA A 19 43.59 12.09 59.22
C ALA A 19 43.91 11.03 58.16
N GLN A 20 44.84 10.13 58.49
CA GLN A 20 45.05 8.91 57.70
C GLN A 20 43.73 8.12 57.71
N PRO A 21 43.24 7.60 56.56
CA PRO A 21 42.12 6.69 56.59
C PRO A 21 42.57 5.43 57.35
N GLU A 22 41.88 5.13 58.45
CA GLU A 22 41.99 3.86 59.15
C GLU A 22 41.71 2.74 58.13
N GLN A 23 42.77 2.04 57.72
CA GLN A 23 42.64 0.82 56.96
C GLN A 23 41.94 -0.19 57.86
N GLN A 24 40.63 -0.35 57.67
CA GLN A 24 39.93 -1.55 58.13
C GLN A 24 40.63 -2.75 57.51
N GLN A 25 41.48 -3.41 58.30
CA GLN A 25 41.99 -4.74 57.97
C GLN A 25 40.80 -5.69 58.00
N VAL A 26 40.15 -5.83 56.84
CA VAL A 26 39.21 -6.91 56.59
C VAL A 26 40.03 -8.20 56.75
N ALA A 27 39.68 -9.02 57.73
CA ALA A 27 40.33 -10.32 57.91
C ALA A 27 40.38 -11.05 56.54
N PRO A 28 41.50 -11.70 56.19
CA PRO A 28 41.60 -12.41 54.91
C PRO A 28 40.43 -13.39 54.79
N LYS A 29 39.64 -13.23 53.73
CA LYS A 29 38.51 -14.11 53.42
C LYS A 29 39.08 -15.48 53.09
N PHE A 30 38.66 -16.51 53.81
CA PHE A 30 39.10 -17.90 53.62
C PHE A 30 39.03 -18.31 52.14
N ASP A 31 40.18 -18.67 51.56
CA ASP A 31 40.29 -19.23 50.21
C ASP A 31 40.42 -20.75 50.29
N ALA A 32 39.35 -21.46 49.92
CA ALA A 32 39.32 -22.90 49.96
C ALA A 32 40.33 -23.57 49.00
N THR A 33 40.86 -22.86 48.01
CA THR A 33 41.88 -23.33 47.07
C THR A 33 43.31 -23.12 47.58
N ASN A 34 43.46 -22.34 48.65
CA ASN A 34 44.74 -22.04 49.27
C ASN A 34 45.07 -23.04 50.39
N VAL A 35 46.22 -23.70 50.28
CA VAL A 35 46.66 -24.71 51.27
C VAL A 35 46.88 -24.09 52.66
N ASN A 36 47.34 -22.84 52.74
CA ASN A 36 47.62 -22.19 54.01
C ASN A 36 46.32 -21.82 54.77
N ASP A 37 45.30 -21.38 54.04
CA ASP A 37 43.98 -21.11 54.62
C ASP A 37 43.31 -22.43 55.03
N GLN A 38 43.41 -23.47 54.19
CA GLN A 38 42.95 -24.83 54.51
C GLN A 38 43.67 -25.42 55.72
N LEU A 39 44.99 -25.21 55.85
CA LEU A 39 45.79 -25.65 56.98
C LEU A 39 45.37 -24.92 58.26
N SER A 40 45.19 -23.59 58.18
CA SER A 40 44.73 -22.76 59.31
C SER A 40 43.32 -23.17 59.76
N SER A 41 42.44 -23.52 58.82
CA SER A 41 41.09 -24.05 59.11
C SER A 41 41.15 -25.46 59.72
N THR A 42 42.02 -26.32 59.21
CA THR A 42 42.22 -27.70 59.71
C THR A 42 42.83 -27.71 61.12
N LEU A 43 43.73 -26.77 61.40
CA LEU A 43 44.39 -26.57 62.70
C LEU A 43 43.61 -25.64 63.65
N ASN A 44 42.39 -25.21 63.28
CA ASN A 44 41.55 -24.41 64.15
C ASN A 44 41.36 -25.14 65.50
N SER A 45 41.44 -24.41 66.62
CA SER A 45 41.44 -24.97 67.99
C SER A 45 40.23 -25.86 68.32
N ASN A 46 39.15 -25.75 67.54
CA ASN A 46 37.94 -26.56 67.69
C ASN A 46 37.85 -27.76 66.72
N SER A 47 38.88 -28.03 65.91
CA SER A 47 38.86 -29.15 64.96
C SER A 47 38.99 -30.50 65.68
N LEU A 48 38.38 -31.54 65.13
CA LEU A 48 38.45 -32.90 65.67
C LEU A 48 39.90 -33.38 65.77
N LEU A 49 40.73 -33.04 64.77
CA LEU A 49 42.15 -33.38 64.75
C LEU A 49 42.90 -32.73 65.93
N MET A 50 42.65 -31.44 66.19
CA MET A 50 43.27 -30.73 67.31
C MET A 50 42.80 -31.24 68.67
N ARG A 51 41.52 -31.61 68.81
CA ARG A 51 41.00 -32.20 70.05
C ARG A 51 41.63 -33.55 70.37
N VAL A 52 41.78 -34.40 69.37
CA VAL A 52 42.45 -35.71 69.50
C VAL A 52 43.94 -35.53 69.76
N ALA A 53 44.61 -34.64 69.03
CA ALA A 53 46.03 -34.38 69.18
C ALA A 53 46.35 -33.74 70.56
N ARG A 54 45.49 -32.85 71.08
CA ARG A 54 45.61 -32.31 72.44
C ARG A 54 45.42 -33.38 73.51
N SER A 55 44.42 -34.24 73.35
CA SER A 55 44.17 -35.37 74.25
C SER A 55 45.35 -36.34 74.29
N ASN A 56 45.89 -36.72 73.12
CA ASN A 56 47.04 -37.62 73.01
C ASN A 56 48.34 -36.95 73.51
N GLY A 57 48.52 -35.67 73.24
CA GLY A 57 49.65 -34.88 73.74
C GLY A 57 49.64 -34.76 75.26
N GLN A 58 48.48 -34.50 75.87
CA GLN A 58 48.31 -34.45 77.33
C GLN A 58 48.57 -35.82 77.97
N ALA A 59 48.05 -36.91 77.38
CA ALA A 59 48.32 -38.26 77.88
C ALA A 59 49.82 -38.62 77.81
N THR A 60 50.49 -38.24 76.72
CA THR A 60 51.92 -38.51 76.51
C THR A 60 52.82 -37.64 77.41
N ALA A 61 52.44 -36.38 77.64
CA ALA A 61 53.15 -35.46 78.52
C ALA A 61 53.06 -35.89 79.99
N ALA A 62 51.86 -36.29 80.44
CA ALA A 62 51.63 -36.79 81.79
C ALA A 62 52.42 -38.09 82.05
N GLN A 63 52.49 -39.00 81.08
CA GLN A 63 53.28 -40.23 81.18
C GLN A 63 54.79 -39.99 81.26
N ARG A 64 55.28 -38.87 80.74
CA ARG A 64 56.71 -38.53 80.71
C ARG A 64 57.12 -37.52 81.79
N GLY A 65 56.18 -37.08 82.65
CA GLY A 65 56.44 -36.03 83.64
C GLY A 65 56.75 -34.66 83.01
N LEU A 66 56.34 -34.46 81.76
CA LEU A 66 56.65 -33.30 80.94
C LEU A 66 55.51 -32.27 80.91
N ASP A 67 54.59 -32.33 81.87
CA ASP A 67 53.40 -31.45 81.95
C ASP A 67 53.74 -29.95 81.98
N ASN A 68 54.99 -29.59 82.27
CA ASN A 68 55.49 -28.20 82.28
C ASN A 68 56.62 -27.93 81.27
N SER A 69 56.79 -28.78 80.24
CA SER A 69 57.90 -28.64 79.28
C SER A 69 57.44 -28.05 77.94
N SER A 70 58.00 -26.90 77.58
CA SER A 70 57.84 -26.26 76.25
C SER A 70 58.23 -27.18 75.08
N ILE A 71 59.15 -28.14 75.32
CA ILE A 71 59.61 -29.14 74.35
C ILE A 71 58.49 -30.12 73.93
N GLY A 72 57.59 -30.49 74.85
CA GLY A 72 56.45 -31.35 74.55
C GLY A 72 55.36 -30.65 73.74
N ALA A 73 55.19 -29.34 73.96
CA ALA A 73 54.23 -28.52 73.21
C ALA A 73 54.72 -28.25 71.77
N GLU A 74 55.99 -27.91 71.59
CA GLU A 74 56.57 -27.61 70.27
C GLU A 74 56.63 -28.85 69.37
N SER A 75 57.01 -30.01 69.92
CA SER A 75 56.99 -31.29 69.20
C SER A 75 55.58 -31.74 68.82
N ALA A 76 54.59 -31.53 69.68
CA ALA A 76 53.19 -31.81 69.37
C ALA A 76 52.63 -30.88 68.29
N GLN A 77 52.96 -29.58 68.32
CA GLN A 77 52.55 -28.62 67.28
C GLN A 77 53.14 -28.98 65.91
N ARG A 78 54.43 -29.37 65.86
CA ARG A 78 55.06 -29.81 64.62
C ARG A 78 54.42 -31.09 64.07
N ALA A 79 54.15 -32.08 64.93
CA ALA A 79 53.44 -33.30 64.55
C ALA A 79 52.00 -33.03 64.06
N MET A 80 51.31 -32.05 64.66
CA MET A 80 49.98 -31.61 64.21
C MET A 80 50.03 -30.96 62.83
N VAL A 81 50.98 -30.06 62.60
CA VAL A 81 51.18 -29.40 61.30
C VAL A 81 51.54 -30.43 60.23
N ASP A 82 52.49 -31.33 60.52
CA ASP A 82 52.90 -32.40 59.59
C ASP A 82 51.74 -33.35 59.26
N SER A 83 50.82 -33.60 60.20
CA SER A 83 49.62 -34.41 59.98
C SER A 83 48.49 -33.65 59.26
N ALA A 84 48.37 -32.33 59.46
CA ALA A 84 47.32 -31.49 58.88
C ALA A 84 47.64 -31.00 57.47
N LEU A 85 48.92 -30.85 57.13
CA LEU A 85 49.39 -30.46 55.80
C LEU A 85 48.84 -31.34 54.66
N PRO A 86 48.89 -32.68 54.70
CA PRO A 86 48.36 -33.51 53.62
C PRO A 86 46.85 -33.37 53.46
N ILE A 87 46.10 -33.18 54.55
CA ILE A 87 44.65 -32.96 54.53
C ILE A 87 44.33 -31.59 53.90
N ALA A 88 45.07 -30.56 54.31
CA ALA A 88 44.92 -29.22 53.76
C ALA A 88 45.24 -29.17 52.26
N GLN A 89 46.29 -29.88 51.82
CA GLN A 89 46.63 -30.04 50.41
C GLN A 89 45.53 -30.77 49.63
N GLN A 90 44.99 -31.86 50.18
CA GLN A 90 43.89 -32.60 49.55
C GLN A 90 42.63 -31.75 49.42
N ASN A 91 42.23 -31.03 50.47
CA ASN A 91 41.05 -30.15 50.45
C ASN A 91 41.22 -28.99 49.46
N ALA A 92 42.40 -28.37 49.42
CA ALA A 92 42.73 -27.32 48.46
C ALA A 92 42.69 -27.82 47.01
N GLN A 93 43.19 -29.04 46.76
CA GLN A 93 43.13 -29.66 45.44
C GLN A 93 41.69 -29.98 45.00
N GLN A 94 40.87 -30.53 45.90
CA GLN A 94 39.46 -30.80 45.62
C GLN A 94 38.69 -29.51 45.33
N SER A 95 38.92 -28.47 46.13
CA SER A 95 38.30 -27.16 45.91
C SER A 95 38.71 -26.56 44.56
N ASN A 96 39.99 -26.66 44.19
CA ASN A 96 40.46 -26.21 42.88
C ASN A 96 39.81 -26.97 41.72
N GLN A 97 39.60 -28.28 41.86
CA GLN A 97 38.89 -29.08 40.85
C GLN A 97 37.42 -28.64 40.70
N SER A 98 36.72 -28.42 41.82
CA SER A 98 35.34 -27.92 41.79
C SER A 98 35.25 -26.53 41.15
N VAL A 99 36.15 -25.60 41.50
CA VAL A 99 36.17 -24.25 40.90
C VAL A 99 36.45 -24.32 39.40
N MET A 100 37.34 -25.21 38.95
CA MET A 100 37.59 -25.41 37.51
C MET A 100 36.36 -25.98 36.80
N GLN A 101 35.68 -26.96 37.38
CA GLN A 101 34.43 -27.51 36.82
C GLN A 101 33.33 -26.46 36.73
N ASP A 102 33.15 -25.64 37.77
CA ASP A 102 32.14 -24.59 37.77
C ASP A 102 32.42 -23.52 36.70
N LYS A 103 33.69 -23.13 36.53
CA LYS A 103 34.10 -22.22 35.46
C LYS A 103 33.84 -22.79 34.07
N ASP A 104 34.14 -24.07 33.85
CA ASP A 104 33.88 -24.76 32.58
C ASP A 104 32.37 -24.85 32.29
N LEU A 105 31.57 -25.23 33.27
CA LEU A 105 30.10 -25.28 33.14
C LEU A 105 29.52 -23.89 32.87
N ASN A 106 30.01 -22.86 33.55
CA ASN A 106 29.57 -21.49 33.36
C ASN A 106 29.92 -21.00 31.94
N TRP A 107 31.15 -21.23 31.49
CA TRP A 107 31.58 -20.86 30.14
C TRP A 107 30.76 -21.57 29.06
N LYS A 108 30.54 -22.88 29.20
CA LYS A 108 29.67 -23.65 28.29
C LYS A 108 28.23 -23.12 28.28
N GLY A 109 27.71 -22.75 29.45
CA GLY A 109 26.39 -22.14 29.58
C GLY A 109 26.29 -20.78 28.85
N GLN A 110 27.28 -19.91 29.03
CA GLN A 110 27.36 -18.62 28.35
C GLN A 110 27.48 -18.78 26.84
N GLN A 111 28.32 -19.69 26.36
CA GLN A 111 28.46 -19.97 24.93
C GLN A 111 27.15 -20.47 24.34
N SER A 112 26.49 -21.41 25.01
CA SER A 112 25.19 -21.93 24.57
C SER A 112 24.10 -20.85 24.54
N GLN A 113 24.16 -19.86 25.43
CA GLN A 113 23.24 -18.72 25.40
C GLN A 113 23.49 -17.83 24.19
N LEU A 114 24.76 -17.48 23.92
CA LEU A 114 25.14 -16.68 22.75
C LEU A 114 24.71 -17.36 21.43
N ASP A 115 24.87 -18.68 21.34
CA ASP A 115 24.46 -19.45 20.17
C ASP A 115 22.93 -19.39 19.97
N ARG A 116 22.15 -19.51 21.04
CA ARG A 116 20.69 -19.36 20.98
C ARG A 116 20.27 -17.95 20.58
N ASP A 117 20.90 -16.93 21.15
CA ASP A 117 20.58 -15.53 20.87
C ASP A 117 20.91 -15.20 19.41
N LEU A 118 22.05 -15.69 18.89
CA LEU A 118 22.41 -15.56 17.49
C LEU A 118 21.40 -16.28 16.58
N GLN A 119 21.03 -17.51 16.91
CA GLN A 119 20.09 -18.30 16.12
C GLN A 119 18.70 -17.63 16.09
N SER A 120 18.20 -17.15 17.23
CA SER A 120 16.94 -16.41 17.31
C SER A 120 17.01 -15.12 16.50
N GLY A 121 18.07 -14.32 16.68
CA GLY A 121 18.24 -13.06 15.96
C GLY A 121 18.35 -13.23 14.44
N MET A 122 18.90 -14.34 13.96
CA MET A 122 18.88 -14.68 12.54
C MET A 122 17.48 -15.07 12.05
N GLN A 123 16.75 -15.88 12.81
CA GLN A 123 15.37 -16.27 12.46
C GLN A 123 14.43 -15.06 12.43
N ASP A 124 14.54 -14.17 13.41
CA ASP A 124 13.72 -12.96 13.49
C ASP A 124 13.96 -12.04 12.28
N LYS A 125 15.23 -11.88 11.87
CA LYS A 125 15.58 -11.11 10.67
C LYS A 125 15.04 -11.75 9.39
N ASP A 126 15.14 -13.06 9.27
CA ASP A 126 14.61 -13.80 8.10
C ASP A 126 13.08 -13.68 8.01
N LEU A 127 12.37 -13.89 9.13
CA LEU A 127 10.92 -13.73 9.20
C LEU A 127 10.49 -12.28 8.90
N SER A 128 11.21 -11.30 9.46
CA SER A 128 10.94 -9.87 9.21
C SER A 128 11.12 -9.52 7.73
N TRP A 129 12.22 -9.95 7.11
CA TRP A 129 12.49 -9.72 5.69
C TRP A 129 11.44 -10.38 4.79
N LYS A 130 11.09 -11.65 5.06
CA LYS A 130 10.03 -12.36 4.34
C LYS A 130 8.68 -11.66 4.47
N GLY A 131 8.36 -11.16 5.66
CA GLY A 131 7.15 -10.37 5.91
C GLY A 131 7.11 -9.08 5.08
N GLN A 132 8.22 -8.33 5.06
CA GLN A 132 8.35 -7.10 4.27
C GLN A 132 8.24 -7.37 2.76
N GLN A 133 8.93 -8.41 2.25
CA GLN A 133 8.82 -8.83 0.85
C GLN A 133 7.38 -9.19 0.48
N SER A 134 6.72 -10.02 1.29
CA SER A 134 5.34 -10.41 1.05
C SER A 134 4.38 -9.22 1.04
N GLN A 135 4.63 -8.19 1.86
CA GLN A 135 3.84 -6.96 1.85
C GLN A 135 4.08 -6.13 0.59
N LEU A 136 5.33 -6.02 0.13
CA LEU A 136 5.66 -5.35 -1.13
C LEU A 136 5.03 -6.07 -2.32
N ASP A 137 5.08 -7.40 -2.35
CA ASP A 137 4.47 -8.21 -3.40
C ASP A 137 2.96 -8.02 -3.46
N ARG A 138 2.27 -8.06 -2.32
CA ARG A 138 0.83 -7.78 -2.26
C ARG A 138 0.49 -6.36 -2.72
N THR A 139 1.29 -5.37 -2.32
CA THR A 139 1.09 -3.97 -2.71
C THR A 139 1.30 -3.79 -4.21
N HIS A 140 2.33 -4.44 -4.76
CA HIS A 140 2.62 -4.41 -6.19
C HIS A 140 1.51 -5.10 -7.00
N GLN A 141 1.08 -6.29 -6.57
CA GLN A 141 0.00 -7.03 -7.20
C GLN A 141 -1.31 -6.25 -7.17
N GLY A 142 -1.66 -5.64 -6.03
CA GLY A 142 -2.83 -4.77 -5.91
C GLY A 142 -2.76 -3.57 -6.86
N SER A 143 -1.61 -2.87 -6.91
CA SER A 143 -1.42 -1.75 -7.83
C SER A 143 -1.57 -2.14 -9.31
N MET A 144 -1.12 -3.34 -9.69
CA MET A 144 -1.31 -3.83 -11.06
C MET A 144 -2.79 -4.16 -11.35
N GLN A 145 -3.49 -4.78 -10.40
CA GLN A 145 -4.91 -5.09 -10.54
C GLN A 145 -5.75 -3.81 -10.64
N ASP A 146 -5.47 -2.80 -9.81
CA ASP A 146 -6.17 -1.52 -9.85
C ASP A 146 -5.96 -0.80 -11.19
N LYS A 147 -4.73 -0.83 -11.72
CA LYS A 147 -4.43 -0.27 -13.05
C LYS A 147 -5.17 -1.00 -14.17
N ASP A 148 -5.23 -2.34 -14.13
CA ASP A 148 -5.95 -3.14 -15.11
C ASP A 148 -7.46 -2.88 -15.08
N LEU A 149 -8.07 -2.85 -13.88
CA LEU A 149 -9.48 -2.53 -13.69
C LEU A 149 -9.80 -1.10 -14.16
N ASN A 150 -8.94 -0.14 -13.84
CA ASN A 150 -9.12 1.25 -14.27
C ASN A 150 -9.05 1.36 -15.80
N TRP A 151 -8.05 0.75 -16.43
CA TRP A 151 -7.91 0.75 -17.88
C TRP A 151 -9.10 0.10 -18.58
N LYS A 152 -9.54 -1.08 -18.12
CA LYS A 152 -10.74 -1.76 -18.64
C LYS A 152 -11.99 -0.89 -18.51
N GLY A 153 -12.14 -0.20 -17.37
CA GLY A 153 -13.24 0.74 -17.14
C GLY A 153 -13.23 1.91 -18.13
N GLN A 154 -12.07 2.54 -18.33
CA GLN A 154 -11.90 3.64 -19.29
C GLN A 154 -12.19 3.18 -20.73
N GLN A 155 -11.66 2.01 -21.10
CA GLN A 155 -11.82 1.46 -22.45
C GLN A 155 -13.29 1.13 -22.72
N SER A 156 -13.98 0.50 -21.77
CA SER A 156 -15.43 0.24 -21.86
C SER A 156 -16.27 1.52 -21.97
N GLN A 157 -15.84 2.62 -21.33
CA GLN A 157 -16.52 3.91 -21.46
C GLN A 157 -16.32 4.54 -22.84
N LEU A 158 -15.12 4.44 -23.41
CA LEU A 158 -14.83 4.90 -24.77
C LEU A 158 -15.66 4.13 -25.79
N ASP A 159 -15.78 2.81 -25.65
CA ASP A 159 -16.57 1.97 -26.55
C ASP A 159 -18.05 2.35 -26.52
N ARG A 160 -18.65 2.48 -25.34
CA ARG A 160 -20.04 2.96 -25.22
C ARG A 160 -20.25 4.33 -25.86
N ASN A 161 -19.29 5.25 -25.69
CA ASN A 161 -19.36 6.57 -26.32
C ASN A 161 -19.26 6.47 -27.85
N GLN A 162 -18.44 5.57 -28.38
CA GLN A 162 -18.36 5.33 -29.82
C GLN A 162 -19.66 4.73 -30.36
N GLU A 163 -20.23 3.74 -29.68
CA GLU A 163 -21.51 3.13 -30.04
C GLU A 163 -22.65 4.17 -30.07
N LEU A 164 -22.74 5.03 -29.05
CA LEU A 164 -23.73 6.11 -29.00
C LEU A 164 -23.55 7.10 -30.16
N ASN A 165 -22.31 7.48 -30.48
CA ASN A 165 -22.04 8.37 -31.62
C ASN A 165 -22.42 7.75 -32.96
N VAL A 166 -22.22 6.43 -33.13
CA VAL A 166 -22.65 5.73 -34.35
C VAL A 166 -24.17 5.69 -34.43
N LEU A 167 -24.85 5.40 -33.32
CA LEU A 167 -26.31 5.36 -33.26
C LEU A 167 -26.94 6.73 -33.56
N ASP A 168 -26.38 7.81 -33.00
CA ASP A 168 -26.85 9.18 -33.25
C ASP A 168 -26.68 9.57 -34.73
N LYS A 169 -25.52 9.28 -35.32
CA LYS A 169 -25.30 9.48 -36.76
C LYS A 169 -26.26 8.66 -37.61
N GLN A 170 -26.51 7.42 -37.25
CA GLN A 170 -27.45 6.56 -37.97
C GLN A 170 -28.87 7.13 -37.88
N GLY A 171 -29.30 7.57 -36.70
CA GLY A 171 -30.60 8.21 -36.50
C GLY A 171 -30.75 9.50 -37.31
N ALA A 172 -29.70 10.32 -37.39
CA ALA A 172 -29.70 11.52 -38.23
C ALA A 172 -29.84 11.17 -39.73
N ILE A 173 -29.07 10.18 -40.20
CA ILE A 173 -29.15 9.69 -41.59
C ILE A 173 -30.55 9.15 -41.91
N ASP A 174 -31.15 8.38 -41.01
CA ASP A 174 -32.47 7.79 -41.23
C ASP A 174 -33.56 8.85 -41.25
N LYS A 175 -33.45 9.88 -40.39
CA LYS A 175 -34.32 11.05 -40.42
C LYS A 175 -34.21 11.82 -41.73
N ASP A 176 -32.99 12.05 -42.22
CA ASP A 176 -32.75 12.75 -43.48
C ASP A 176 -33.29 11.96 -44.67
N LYS A 177 -33.08 10.64 -44.70
CA LYS A 177 -33.68 9.75 -45.71
C LYS A 177 -35.20 9.82 -45.69
N LEU A 178 -35.81 9.76 -44.51
CA LEU A 178 -37.26 9.87 -44.38
C LEU A 178 -37.77 11.23 -44.88
N ALA A 179 -37.08 12.32 -44.53
CA ALA A 179 -37.41 13.65 -45.03
C ALA A 179 -37.31 13.71 -46.56
N GLN A 180 -36.23 13.18 -47.15
CA GLN A 180 -36.05 13.10 -48.60
C GLN A 180 -37.14 12.26 -49.28
N GLN A 181 -37.54 11.13 -48.69
CA GLN A 181 -38.63 10.30 -49.21
C GLN A 181 -39.98 11.03 -49.20
N VAL A 182 -40.30 11.75 -48.11
CA VAL A 182 -41.53 12.55 -48.03
C VAL A 182 -41.52 13.65 -49.10
N VAL A 183 -40.38 14.30 -49.31
CA VAL A 183 -40.21 15.29 -50.38
C VAL A 183 -40.42 14.65 -51.76
N ALA A 184 -39.77 13.52 -52.05
CA ALA A 184 -39.89 12.83 -53.33
C ALA A 184 -41.33 12.36 -53.61
N ASN A 185 -42.00 11.79 -52.61
CA ASN A 185 -43.40 11.35 -52.73
C ASN A 185 -44.33 12.55 -53.00
N THR A 186 -44.13 13.65 -52.27
CA THR A 186 -44.95 14.85 -52.46
C THR A 186 -44.69 15.48 -53.83
N HIS A 187 -43.43 15.49 -54.27
CA HIS A 187 -43.04 15.95 -55.60
C HIS A 187 -43.68 15.09 -56.71
N GLY A 188 -43.65 13.76 -56.58
CA GLY A 188 -44.29 12.84 -57.53
C GLY A 188 -45.80 13.06 -57.63
N MET A 189 -46.48 13.34 -56.52
CA MET A 189 -47.91 13.71 -56.53
C MET A 189 -48.17 15.01 -57.29
N TYR A 190 -47.34 16.05 -57.07
CA TYR A 190 -47.45 17.32 -57.79
C TYR A 190 -47.27 17.12 -59.30
N MET A 191 -46.22 16.42 -59.73
CA MET A 191 -45.98 16.12 -61.15
C MET A 191 -47.13 15.35 -61.77
N SER A 192 -47.62 14.28 -61.11
CA SER A 192 -48.77 13.51 -61.58
C SER A 192 -50.05 14.36 -61.72
N SER A 193 -50.26 15.30 -60.80
CA SER A 193 -51.40 16.21 -60.85
C SER A 193 -51.32 17.22 -62.00
N ILE A 194 -50.11 17.72 -62.31
CA ILE A 194 -49.87 18.58 -63.46
C ILE A 194 -50.06 17.81 -64.75
N ASP A 195 -49.44 16.63 -64.88
CA ASP A 195 -49.54 15.79 -66.07
C ASP A 195 -51.01 15.46 -66.38
N SER A 196 -51.79 15.12 -65.35
CA SER A 196 -53.23 14.87 -65.50
C SER A 196 -53.99 16.10 -66.01
N ALA A 197 -53.70 17.30 -65.48
CA ALA A 197 -54.34 18.55 -65.92
C ALA A 197 -53.96 18.93 -67.36
N VAL A 198 -52.68 18.81 -67.71
CA VAL A 198 -52.16 19.09 -69.05
C VAL A 198 -52.70 18.11 -70.08
N ASN A 199 -52.71 16.81 -69.77
CA ASN A 199 -53.27 15.80 -70.67
C ASN A 199 -54.76 16.04 -70.90
N SER A 200 -55.53 16.37 -69.85
CA SER A 200 -56.95 16.72 -70.01
C SER A 200 -57.16 17.94 -70.91
N TYR A 201 -56.32 18.97 -70.78
CA TYR A 201 -56.34 20.13 -71.69
C TYR A 201 -56.04 19.72 -73.13
N ASN A 202 -54.98 18.93 -73.35
CA ASN A 202 -54.57 18.49 -74.68
C ASN A 202 -55.65 17.64 -75.36
N ASP A 203 -56.28 16.71 -74.65
CA ASP A 203 -57.37 15.87 -75.15
C ASP A 203 -58.58 16.72 -75.57
N ARG A 204 -59.00 17.65 -74.71
CA ARG A 204 -60.11 18.58 -75.00
C ARG A 204 -59.76 19.51 -76.17
N TYR A 205 -58.52 19.98 -76.25
CA TYR A 205 -58.05 20.88 -77.30
C TYR A 205 -58.06 20.15 -78.65
N ALA A 206 -57.55 18.92 -78.70
CA ALA A 206 -57.57 18.10 -79.90
C ALA A 206 -59.01 17.83 -80.39
N ALA A 207 -59.92 17.47 -79.48
CA ALA A 207 -61.34 17.27 -79.80
C ALA A 207 -61.99 18.54 -80.37
N LEU A 208 -61.72 19.69 -79.77
CA LEU A 208 -62.28 20.98 -80.18
C LEU A 208 -61.76 21.45 -81.55
N VAL A 209 -60.48 21.25 -81.83
CA VAL A 209 -59.90 21.60 -83.13
C VAL A 209 -60.43 20.67 -84.23
N ALA A 210 -60.67 19.39 -83.91
CA ALA A 210 -61.21 18.41 -84.84
C ALA A 210 -62.72 18.58 -85.15
N ASP A 211 -63.47 19.27 -84.29
CA ASP A 211 -64.90 19.54 -84.49
C ASP A 211 -65.13 20.42 -85.74
N LYS A 212 -65.90 19.95 -86.72
CA LYS A 212 -66.20 20.70 -87.96
C LYS A 212 -67.47 21.53 -87.89
N ALA A 213 -68.31 21.35 -86.88
CA ALA A 213 -69.61 22.00 -86.74
C ALA A 213 -69.55 23.33 -85.97
N MET A 214 -68.54 23.52 -85.11
CA MET A 214 -68.40 24.73 -84.29
C MET A 214 -67.81 25.92 -85.06
N SER A 215 -68.34 27.13 -84.81
CA SER A 215 -67.84 28.37 -85.42
C SER A 215 -66.42 28.70 -84.96
N ALA A 216 -65.65 29.43 -85.78
CA ALA A 216 -64.28 29.82 -85.44
C ALA A 216 -64.22 30.74 -84.19
N ALA A 217 -65.22 31.59 -84.00
CA ALA A 217 -65.32 32.48 -82.84
C ALA A 217 -65.59 31.68 -81.55
N ASP A 218 -66.53 30.74 -81.59
CA ASP A 218 -66.86 29.91 -80.43
C ASP A 218 -65.71 28.99 -80.04
N LYS A 219 -65.00 28.41 -81.01
CA LYS A 219 -63.77 27.64 -80.77
C LYS A 219 -62.72 28.48 -80.05
N THR A 220 -62.49 29.71 -80.51
CA THR A 220 -61.50 30.61 -79.91
C THR A 220 -61.87 30.96 -78.47
N ASN A 221 -63.15 31.25 -78.20
CA ASN A 221 -63.64 31.52 -76.85
C ASN A 221 -63.46 30.33 -75.93
N LEU A 222 -63.79 29.12 -76.40
CA LEU A 222 -63.68 27.89 -75.60
C LEU A 222 -62.22 27.52 -75.32
N ILE A 223 -61.31 27.67 -76.30
CA ILE A 223 -59.87 27.50 -76.10
C ILE A 223 -59.36 28.47 -75.02
N ASN A 224 -59.79 29.74 -75.06
CA ASN A 224 -59.36 30.73 -74.07
C ASN A 224 -59.89 30.39 -72.67
N SER A 225 -61.13 29.93 -72.54
CA SER A 225 -61.68 29.44 -71.28
C SER A 225 -60.90 28.24 -70.75
N MET A 226 -60.59 27.25 -71.59
CA MET A 226 -59.79 26.08 -71.22
C MET A 226 -58.38 26.47 -70.75
N LYS A 227 -57.75 27.45 -71.39
CA LYS A 227 -56.45 27.99 -70.95
C LYS A 227 -56.54 28.64 -69.58
N ALA A 228 -57.58 29.43 -69.32
CA ALA A 228 -57.81 30.05 -68.03
C ALA A 228 -58.04 29.00 -66.92
N GLU A 229 -58.80 27.95 -67.21
CA GLU A 229 -59.03 26.82 -66.29
C GLU A 229 -57.73 26.06 -65.97
N LEU A 230 -56.92 25.75 -66.99
CA LEU A 230 -55.62 25.10 -66.81
C LEU A 230 -54.69 25.97 -65.95
N ASN A 231 -54.56 27.27 -66.27
CA ASN A 231 -53.72 28.19 -65.50
C ASN A 231 -54.17 28.31 -64.04
N SER A 232 -55.47 28.37 -63.78
CA SER A 232 -56.03 28.41 -62.43
C SER A 232 -55.70 27.14 -61.64
N THR A 233 -55.83 25.98 -62.29
CA THR A 233 -55.52 24.66 -61.70
C THR A 233 -54.03 24.52 -61.36
N LEU A 234 -53.15 24.94 -62.27
CA LEU A 234 -51.70 24.90 -62.05
C LEU A 234 -51.29 25.83 -60.90
N LYS A 235 -51.89 27.04 -60.82
CA LYS A 235 -51.66 27.98 -59.72
C LYS A 235 -52.16 27.45 -58.38
N MET A 236 -53.31 26.78 -58.35
CA MET A 236 -53.83 26.12 -57.14
C MET A 236 -52.84 25.07 -56.62
N TYR A 237 -52.31 24.20 -57.50
CA TYR A 237 -51.32 23.21 -57.10
C TYR A 237 -50.03 23.87 -56.60
N GLN A 238 -49.52 24.90 -57.29
CA GLN A 238 -48.34 25.64 -56.85
C GLN A 238 -48.51 26.20 -55.43
N GLN A 239 -49.68 26.79 -55.12
CA GLN A 239 -49.98 27.32 -53.79
C GLN A 239 -50.14 26.24 -52.72
N LEU A 240 -50.73 25.10 -53.06
CA LEU A 240 -50.92 24.00 -52.11
C LEU A 240 -49.56 23.39 -51.72
N TYR A 241 -48.67 23.18 -52.68
CA TYR A 241 -47.36 22.57 -52.43
C TYR A 241 -46.30 23.56 -51.90
N SER A 242 -46.42 24.86 -52.15
CA SER A 242 -45.53 25.88 -51.55
C SER A 242 -45.71 26.03 -50.04
N ASN A 243 -46.85 25.57 -49.49
CA ASN A 243 -47.19 25.67 -48.06
C ASN A 243 -46.82 24.42 -47.25
N VAL A 244 -46.28 23.37 -47.87
CA VAL A 244 -45.87 22.15 -47.17
C VAL A 244 -44.45 22.34 -46.60
N SER A 245 -44.33 22.42 -45.28
CA SER A 245 -43.09 22.77 -44.58
C SER A 245 -41.92 21.79 -44.75
N THR A 246 -42.17 20.55 -45.17
CA THR A 246 -41.12 19.55 -45.49
C THR A 246 -40.41 19.83 -46.81
N ILE A 247 -40.89 20.82 -47.57
CA ILE A 247 -40.49 21.12 -48.95
C ILE A 247 -39.90 22.53 -48.96
N ARG A 248 -38.58 22.64 -48.76
CA ARG A 248 -37.78 23.79 -49.25
C ARG A 248 -36.91 23.39 -50.46
N PRO A 249 -37.44 22.85 -51.56
CA PRO A 249 -36.71 22.74 -52.80
C PRO A 249 -36.71 24.10 -53.49
N ASP A 250 -35.63 24.36 -54.20
CA ASP A 250 -35.54 25.44 -55.16
C ASP A 250 -36.43 25.12 -56.36
N TRP A 251 -37.66 25.63 -56.35
CA TRP A 251 -38.65 25.43 -57.42
C TRP A 251 -38.21 26.01 -58.77
N SER A 252 -37.13 26.79 -58.82
CA SER A 252 -36.60 27.35 -60.07
C SER A 252 -35.90 26.33 -60.97
N GLN A 253 -35.60 25.12 -60.47
CA GLN A 253 -34.91 24.07 -61.24
C GLN A 253 -35.84 23.16 -62.05
N PHE A 254 -37.15 23.41 -62.03
CA PHE A 254 -38.13 22.60 -62.75
C PHE A 254 -38.30 23.06 -64.20
N PRO A 255 -38.45 22.12 -65.15
CA PRO A 255 -38.60 22.44 -66.57
C PRO A 255 -39.89 23.22 -66.83
N THR A 256 -39.77 24.32 -67.56
CA THR A 256 -40.92 25.12 -68.02
C THR A 256 -41.70 24.30 -69.06
N ILE A 257 -42.94 23.91 -68.73
CA ILE A 257 -43.82 23.25 -69.71
C ILE A 257 -44.23 24.30 -70.74
N GLN A 258 -43.76 24.17 -71.99
CA GLN A 258 -44.15 25.03 -73.10
C GLN A 258 -45.41 24.48 -73.78
N LEU A 259 -46.55 25.12 -73.54
CA LEU A 259 -47.80 24.91 -74.26
C LEU A 259 -48.22 26.21 -74.98
N PRO A 260 -48.91 26.14 -76.14
CA PRO A 260 -49.29 27.34 -76.90
C PRO A 260 -50.16 28.32 -76.09
N GLY A 261 -49.57 29.43 -75.66
CA GLY A 261 -50.25 30.51 -74.92
C GLY A 261 -50.49 30.23 -73.44
N VAL A 262 -49.75 29.29 -72.84
CA VAL A 262 -49.70 29.04 -71.39
C VAL A 262 -48.33 29.50 -70.90
N SER A 263 -48.30 30.34 -69.87
CA SER A 263 -47.05 30.78 -69.22
C SER A 263 -47.08 30.29 -67.79
N LEU A 264 -46.14 29.41 -67.46
CA LEU A 264 -45.83 29.05 -66.08
C LEU A 264 -44.63 29.90 -65.67
N GLY A 265 -44.89 30.88 -64.80
CA GLY A 265 -43.88 31.71 -64.15
C GLY A 265 -43.54 31.18 -62.77
#